data_AF-A0A962D4X7-F1
#
_entry.id   AF-A0A962D4X7-F1
#
_cell.length_a   1.000
_cell.length_b   1.000
_cell.length_c   1.000
_cell.angle_alpha   90.00
_cell.angle_beta   90.00
_cell.angle_gamma   90.00
#
_symmetry.space_group_name_H-M   'P 1'
#
loop_
_entity.id
_entity.type
_entity.pdbx_description
1 polymer ?
#
loop_
_entity_poly.entity_id
_entity_poly.type
_entity_poly.pdbx_seq_one_letter_code
_entity_poly.pdbx_strand_id
1 'polypeptide(L)'
;MSDSQNSNKLILPVFALIAAIAGLFASIYYFNDEDEIKYTTLKLYPSPKAISGFELTNQNNEKITENSFADDWTLIFFGYTHCPDVCPTTLTELQKTFKLLKSEKKPKVLFVSVDPERDNPELLKNYITFFNEDFNAATSDEENIHKIATQIGVAYYIADHEKGDLNYIVDHTAAIFLINPQKKLHGIFSSPHEANAIATDLDKLLSAKS
;
A
#
# COMPACT_ATOMS: atom_id res chain seq x y z
N MET A 1 48.55 60.21 5.74
CA MET A 1 47.44 59.84 4.83
C MET A 1 47.72 58.47 4.22
N SER A 2 47.31 57.39 4.88
CA SER A 2 47.34 56.01 4.35
C SER A 2 46.54 55.16 5.32
N ASP A 3 45.25 54.92 5.04
CA ASP A 3 44.52 53.80 5.67
C ASP A 3 43.11 53.56 5.09
N SER A 4 42.54 54.52 4.35
CA SER A 4 41.14 54.44 3.89
C SER A 4 40.88 53.49 2.70
N GLN A 5 41.91 52.91 2.05
CA GLN A 5 41.73 52.16 0.79
C GLN A 5 41.68 50.63 0.96
N ASN A 6 41.99 50.08 2.15
CA ASN A 6 42.04 48.62 2.36
C ASN A 6 40.75 48.03 2.97
N SER A 7 39.88 48.86 3.56
CA SER A 7 38.63 48.40 4.18
C SER A 7 37.61 47.90 3.13
N ASN A 8 37.49 48.58 1.99
CA ASN A 8 36.52 48.21 0.94
C ASN A 8 36.82 46.86 0.26
N LYS A 9 38.08 46.41 0.24
CA LYS A 9 38.43 45.08 -0.31
C LYS A 9 38.01 43.93 0.59
N LEU A 10 37.83 44.17 1.90
CA LEU A 10 37.39 43.17 2.86
C LEU A 10 35.87 43.18 3.06
N ILE A 11 35.21 44.32 2.84
CA ILE A 11 33.76 44.48 3.05
C ILE A 11 32.94 43.63 2.06
N LEU A 12 33.31 43.63 0.78
CA LEU A 12 32.57 42.90 -0.25
C LEU A 12 32.53 41.36 -0.04
N PRO A 13 33.65 40.67 0.24
CA PRO A 13 33.63 39.23 0.51
C PRO A 13 32.90 38.88 1.82
N VAL A 14 32.96 39.74 2.84
CA VAL A 14 32.22 39.54 4.10
C VAL A 14 30.71 39.65 3.87
N PHE A 15 30.25 40.65 3.11
CA PHE A 15 28.84 40.76 2.74
C PHE A 15 28.35 39.58 1.90
N ALA A 16 29.15 39.11 0.94
CA ALA A 16 28.82 37.94 0.13
C ALA A 16 28.69 36.67 0.99
N LEU A 17 29.57 36.50 1.98
CA LEU A 17 29.52 35.37 2.91
C LEU A 17 28.27 35.43 3.81
N ILE A 18 27.94 36.62 4.34
CA ILE A 18 26.73 36.81 5.15
C ILE A 18 25.47 36.53 4.32
N ALA A 19 25.42 37.01 3.08
CA ALA A 19 24.30 36.75 2.17
C ALA A 19 24.17 35.26 1.83
N ALA A 20 25.28 34.55 1.63
CA ALA A 20 25.28 33.11 1.40
C ALA A 20 24.79 32.33 2.63
N ILE A 21 25.25 32.69 3.83
CA ILE A 21 24.80 32.07 5.08
C ILE A 21 23.32 32.35 5.33
N ALA A 22 22.88 33.59 5.14
CA ALA A 22 21.48 33.97 5.28
C ALA A 22 20.59 33.25 4.25
N GLY A 23 21.05 33.11 3.00
CA GLY A 23 20.38 32.34 1.96
C GLY A 23 20.29 30.86 2.29
N LEU A 24 21.35 30.26 2.83
CA LEU A 24 21.37 28.86 3.29
C LEU A 24 20.41 28.65 4.46
N PHE A 25 20.41 29.55 5.45
CA PHE A 25 19.50 29.51 6.59
C PHE A 25 18.04 29.71 6.16
N ALA A 26 17.77 30.68 5.29
CA ALA A 26 16.45 30.89 4.73
C ALA A 26 16.01 29.67 3.92
N SER A 27 16.89 29.07 3.13
CA SER A 27 16.60 27.83 2.41
C SER A 27 16.23 26.70 3.38
N ILE A 28 17.01 26.48 4.43
CA ILE A 28 16.71 25.43 5.41
C ILE A 28 15.37 25.72 6.12
N TYR A 29 15.08 26.98 6.45
CA TYR A 29 13.85 27.35 7.14
C TYR A 29 12.60 27.27 6.25
N TYR A 30 12.69 27.74 5.00
CA TYR A 30 11.57 27.74 4.06
C TYR A 30 11.35 26.40 3.33
N PHE A 31 12.39 25.56 3.19
CA PHE A 31 12.26 24.24 2.54
C PHE A 31 12.11 23.06 3.51
N ASN A 32 12.22 23.26 4.83
CA ASN A 32 11.94 22.18 5.83
C ASN A 32 10.48 22.15 6.33
N ASP A 33 9.60 23.01 5.82
CA ASP A 33 8.25 23.20 6.36
C ASP A 33 7.15 22.68 5.40
N GLU A 34 7.41 21.57 4.70
CA GLU A 34 6.30 20.73 4.26
C GLU A 34 5.93 19.85 5.45
N ASP A 35 4.76 20.13 6.04
CA ASP A 35 4.08 19.25 7.01
C ASP A 35 3.83 17.88 6.37
N GLU A 36 4.87 17.04 6.30
CA GLU A 36 4.77 15.70 5.77
C GLU A 36 3.82 14.92 6.68
N ILE A 37 2.69 14.45 6.14
CA ILE A 37 1.68 13.72 6.91
C ILE A 37 2.37 12.48 7.48
N LYS A 38 2.58 12.49 8.80
CA LYS A 38 3.18 11.35 9.50
C LYS A 38 2.16 10.23 9.65
N TYR A 39 2.39 9.14 8.95
CA TYR A 39 1.68 7.88 9.12
C TYR A 39 2.35 7.01 10.19
N THR A 40 1.56 6.23 10.91
CA THR A 40 2.02 5.35 11.99
C THR A 40 2.46 3.99 11.46
N THR A 41 1.67 3.41 10.56
CA THR A 41 1.84 2.07 9.99
C THR A 41 1.88 2.08 8.46
N LEU A 42 1.19 3.00 7.81
CA LEU A 42 1.29 3.16 6.35
C LEU A 42 2.69 3.66 5.97
N LYS A 43 3.39 2.89 5.14
CA LYS A 43 4.62 3.34 4.49
C LYS A 43 4.33 3.61 3.02
N LEU A 44 4.48 4.87 2.61
CA LEU A 44 4.35 5.26 1.22
C LEU A 44 5.61 4.90 0.43
N TYR A 45 5.42 4.48 -0.82
CA TYR A 45 6.55 4.33 -1.74
C TYR A 45 7.02 5.71 -2.21
N PRO A 46 8.34 5.96 -2.34
CA PRO A 46 8.86 7.24 -2.83
C PRO A 46 8.32 7.65 -4.21
N SER A 47 8.03 6.64 -5.04
CA SER A 47 7.37 6.84 -6.33
C SER A 47 6.33 5.74 -6.53
N PRO A 48 5.03 6.08 -6.66
CA PRO A 48 4.00 5.10 -6.94
C PRO A 48 4.24 4.36 -8.27
N LYS A 49 4.12 3.04 -8.26
CA LYS A 49 4.41 2.16 -9.40
C LYS A 49 3.12 1.70 -10.08
N ALA A 50 3.02 1.86 -11.40
CA ALA A 50 1.87 1.34 -12.14
C ALA A 50 1.83 -0.20 -12.08
N ILE A 51 0.63 -0.76 -12.00
CA ILE A 51 0.36 -2.19 -12.12
C ILE A 51 -0.53 -2.43 -13.34
N SER A 52 -0.27 -3.49 -14.12
CA SER A 52 -1.02 -3.77 -15.36
C SER A 52 -0.79 -5.19 -15.89
N GLY A 53 -1.60 -5.61 -16.86
CA GLY A 53 -1.33 -6.81 -17.65
C GLY A 53 -1.59 -8.12 -16.91
N PHE A 54 -2.40 -8.07 -15.85
CA PHE A 54 -2.94 -9.22 -15.15
C PHE A 54 -4.46 -9.26 -15.33
N GLU A 55 -5.01 -10.46 -15.19
CA GLU A 55 -6.45 -10.69 -15.23
C GLU A 55 -6.81 -11.64 -14.10
N LEU A 56 -7.68 -11.20 -13.19
CA LEU A 56 -8.24 -12.05 -12.14
C LEU A 56 -9.74 -12.23 -12.36
N THR A 57 -10.29 -13.28 -11.77
CA THR A 57 -11.73 -13.55 -11.70
C THR A 57 -12.17 -13.39 -10.25
N ASN A 58 -13.14 -12.50 -9.99
CA ASN A 58 -13.67 -12.28 -8.66
C ASN A 58 -14.67 -13.38 -8.23
N GLN A 59 -15.12 -13.29 -6.99
CA GLN A 59 -16.08 -14.20 -6.37
C GLN A 59 -17.48 -14.22 -7.04
N ASN A 60 -17.76 -13.29 -7.94
CA ASN A 60 -18.98 -13.20 -8.74
C ASN A 60 -18.76 -13.59 -10.22
N ASN A 61 -17.59 -14.16 -10.56
CA ASN A 61 -17.16 -14.48 -11.92
C ASN A 61 -16.98 -13.26 -12.84
N GLU A 62 -16.70 -12.09 -12.26
CA GLU A 62 -16.40 -10.86 -12.99
C GLU A 62 -14.90 -10.65 -13.09
N LYS A 63 -14.47 -10.04 -14.18
CA LYS A 63 -13.06 -9.78 -14.47
C LYS A 63 -12.55 -8.59 -13.66
N ILE A 64 -11.39 -8.76 -13.02
CA ILE A 64 -10.62 -7.72 -12.33
C ILE A 64 -9.32 -7.47 -13.09
N THR A 65 -9.09 -6.20 -13.43
CA THR A 65 -7.87 -5.71 -14.09
C THR A 65 -7.40 -4.44 -13.38
N GLU A 66 -6.32 -3.82 -13.83
CA GLU A 66 -5.88 -2.52 -13.30
C GLU A 66 -6.98 -1.45 -13.36
N ASN A 67 -7.89 -1.52 -14.34
CA ASN A 67 -8.98 -0.54 -14.49
C ASN A 67 -10.04 -0.67 -13.39
N SER A 68 -10.12 -1.82 -12.71
CA SER A 68 -11.01 -2.02 -11.56
C SER A 68 -10.60 -1.17 -10.34
N PHE A 69 -9.38 -0.62 -10.34
CA PHE A 69 -8.85 0.23 -9.27
C PHE A 69 -8.93 1.74 -9.57
N ALA A 70 -9.54 2.13 -10.69
CA ALA A 70 -9.70 3.54 -11.01
C ALA A 70 -10.58 4.25 -9.98
N ASP A 71 -10.26 5.52 -9.69
CA ASP A 71 -11.04 6.46 -8.88
C ASP A 71 -11.21 6.11 -7.39
N ASP A 72 -10.75 4.94 -6.97
CA ASP A 72 -10.87 4.44 -5.59
C ASP A 72 -9.53 3.95 -5.04
N TRP A 73 -9.30 4.21 -3.76
CA TRP A 73 -8.25 3.55 -3.01
C TRP A 73 -8.60 2.07 -2.84
N THR A 74 -7.63 1.18 -3.04
CA THR A 74 -7.83 -0.27 -2.89
C THR A 74 -6.75 -0.87 -2.00
N LEU A 75 -7.16 -1.59 -0.97
CA LEU A 75 -6.31 -2.44 -0.14
C LEU A 75 -6.28 -3.84 -0.74
N ILE A 76 -5.08 -4.32 -1.09
CA ILE A 76 -4.87 -5.67 -1.63
C ILE A 76 -4.15 -6.51 -0.58
N PHE A 77 -4.71 -7.67 -0.27
CA PHE A 77 -4.10 -8.66 0.61
C PHE A 77 -4.03 -10.01 -0.10
N PHE A 78 -2.85 -10.62 -0.13
CA PHE A 78 -2.65 -11.93 -0.75
C PHE A 78 -2.71 -13.02 0.30
N GLY A 79 -3.35 -14.14 -0.01
CA GLY A 79 -3.46 -15.28 0.89
C GLY A 79 -4.15 -16.47 0.23
N TYR A 80 -4.76 -17.35 1.02
CA TYR A 80 -5.54 -18.49 0.53
C TYR A 80 -6.56 -18.93 1.60
N THR A 81 -7.68 -19.56 1.22
CA THR A 81 -8.79 -19.81 2.17
C THR A 81 -8.47 -20.85 3.23
N HIS A 82 -7.50 -21.73 2.96
CA HIS A 82 -7.06 -22.79 3.87
C HIS A 82 -5.96 -22.34 4.86
N CYS A 83 -5.64 -21.05 4.88
CA CYS A 83 -4.65 -20.50 5.80
C CYS A 83 -5.16 -20.53 7.25
N PRO A 84 -4.46 -21.21 8.18
CA PRO A 84 -4.98 -21.48 9.52
C PRO A 84 -4.94 -20.27 10.47
N ASP A 85 -4.17 -19.21 10.17
CA ASP A 85 -3.95 -18.11 11.11
C ASP A 85 -3.85 -16.73 10.44
N VAL A 86 -2.81 -16.46 9.65
CA VAL A 86 -2.51 -15.08 9.24
C VAL A 86 -3.59 -14.46 8.33
N CYS A 87 -4.22 -15.25 7.46
CA CYS A 87 -5.33 -14.77 6.63
C CYS A 87 -6.58 -14.38 7.43
N PRO A 88 -7.17 -15.27 8.25
CA PRO A 88 -8.35 -14.89 9.04
C PRO A 88 -8.06 -13.77 10.04
N THR A 89 -6.86 -13.74 10.63
CA THR A 89 -6.43 -12.66 11.51
C THR A 89 -6.37 -11.32 10.77
N THR A 90 -5.73 -11.26 9.59
CA THR A 90 -5.62 -10.04 8.80
C THR A 90 -6.97 -9.52 8.31
N LEU A 91 -7.84 -10.40 7.81
CA LEU A 91 -9.19 -10.02 7.35
C LEU A 91 -10.08 -9.54 8.51
N THR A 92 -9.89 -10.12 9.70
CA THR A 92 -10.57 -9.65 10.93
C THR A 92 -10.09 -8.25 11.32
N GLU A 93 -8.79 -7.97 11.26
CA GLU A 93 -8.24 -6.63 11.51
C GLU A 93 -8.69 -5.60 10.48
N LEU A 94 -8.77 -5.97 9.20
CA LEU A 94 -9.36 -5.12 8.16
C LEU A 94 -10.84 -4.84 8.45
N GLN A 95 -11.61 -5.83 8.87
CA GLN A 95 -13.01 -5.63 9.23
C GLN A 95 -13.16 -4.71 10.45
N LYS A 96 -12.30 -4.83 11.46
CA LYS A 96 -12.25 -3.87 12.59
C LYS A 96 -11.87 -2.47 12.13
N THR A 97 -10.88 -2.36 11.24
CA THR A 97 -10.45 -1.08 10.62
C THR A 97 -11.65 -0.38 9.98
N PHE A 98 -12.45 -1.11 9.19
CA PHE A 98 -13.61 -0.55 8.50
C PHE A 98 -14.72 -0.07 9.43
N LYS A 99 -14.82 -0.62 10.64
CA LYS A 99 -15.74 -0.12 11.68
C LYS A 99 -15.23 1.16 12.36
N LEU A 100 -13.93 1.44 12.28
CA LEU A 100 -13.27 2.58 12.91
C LEU A 100 -13.10 3.78 11.97
N LEU A 101 -13.08 3.54 10.65
CA LEU A 101 -12.97 4.60 9.64
C LEU A 101 -14.08 5.64 9.80
N LYS A 102 -13.68 6.92 9.79
CA LYS A 102 -14.59 8.07 9.82
C LYS A 102 -14.93 8.57 8.42
N SER A 103 -14.09 8.29 7.44
CA SER A 103 -14.37 8.63 6.04
C SER A 103 -15.62 7.90 5.53
N GLU A 104 -16.54 8.65 4.94
CA GLU A 104 -17.70 8.11 4.21
C GLU A 104 -17.26 7.31 2.98
N LYS A 105 -16.22 7.79 2.28
CA LYS A 105 -15.63 7.08 1.14
C LYS A 105 -14.54 6.13 1.64
N LYS A 106 -14.93 4.90 1.96
CA LYS A 106 -14.00 3.82 2.38
C LYS A 106 -13.23 3.27 1.17
N PRO A 107 -11.99 2.78 1.36
CA PRO A 107 -11.27 2.09 0.30
C PRO A 107 -11.95 0.75 -0.02
N LYS A 108 -11.71 0.21 -1.20
CA LYS A 108 -12.06 -1.17 -1.54
C LYS A 108 -11.08 -2.14 -0.86
N VAL A 109 -11.54 -3.35 -0.55
CA VAL A 109 -10.65 -4.46 -0.15
C VAL A 109 -10.72 -5.55 -1.21
N LEU A 110 -9.56 -6.01 -1.63
CA LEU A 110 -9.39 -7.16 -2.52
C LEU A 110 -8.47 -8.19 -1.87
N PHE A 111 -9.04 -9.33 -1.50
CA PHE A 111 -8.30 -10.53 -1.18
C PHE A 111 -7.93 -11.27 -2.47
N VAL A 112 -6.64 -11.49 -2.74
CA VAL A 112 -6.19 -12.26 -3.90
C VAL A 112 -5.70 -13.62 -3.42
N SER A 113 -6.40 -14.68 -3.81
CA SER A 113 -5.92 -16.03 -3.56
C SER A 113 -4.70 -16.34 -4.43
N VAL A 114 -3.67 -16.91 -3.82
CA VAL A 114 -2.49 -17.44 -4.50
C VAL A 114 -2.57 -18.96 -4.73
N ASP A 115 -3.73 -19.57 -4.48
CA ASP A 115 -3.93 -21.00 -4.47
C ASP A 115 -5.13 -21.44 -5.34
N PRO A 116 -4.99 -21.33 -6.67
CA PRO A 116 -6.11 -21.51 -7.59
C PRO A 116 -6.61 -22.95 -7.70
N GLU A 117 -5.84 -23.94 -7.24
CA GLU A 117 -6.28 -25.34 -7.22
C GLU A 117 -7.40 -25.59 -6.21
N ARG A 118 -7.38 -24.88 -5.07
CA ARG A 118 -8.36 -25.03 -3.98
C ARG A 118 -9.38 -23.89 -3.95
N ASP A 119 -8.97 -22.69 -4.32
CA ASP A 119 -9.75 -21.48 -4.09
C ASP A 119 -10.51 -21.03 -5.34
N ASN A 120 -11.63 -21.69 -5.63
CA ASN A 120 -12.53 -21.29 -6.72
C ASN A 120 -13.42 -20.07 -6.33
N PRO A 121 -14.06 -19.38 -7.30
CA PRO A 121 -14.89 -18.21 -7.02
C PRO A 121 -16.01 -18.42 -6.00
N GLU A 122 -16.63 -19.60 -5.97
CA GLU A 122 -17.71 -19.90 -5.03
C GLU A 122 -17.19 -20.03 -3.59
N LEU A 123 -16.07 -20.73 -3.40
CA LEU A 123 -15.41 -20.84 -2.10
C LEU A 123 -14.94 -19.46 -1.61
N LEU A 124 -14.32 -18.68 -2.50
CA LEU A 124 -13.88 -17.32 -2.21
C LEU A 124 -15.04 -16.42 -1.80
N LYS A 125 -16.21 -16.57 -2.42
CA LYS A 125 -17.41 -15.83 -2.05
C LYS A 125 -17.78 -16.11 -0.60
N ASN A 126 -17.94 -17.37 -0.24
CA ASN A 126 -18.30 -17.78 1.12
C ASN A 126 -17.25 -17.30 2.15
N TYR A 127 -15.97 -17.44 1.80
CA TYR A 127 -14.87 -17.04 2.67
C TYR A 127 -14.85 -15.54 2.93
N ILE A 128 -14.91 -14.71 1.88
CA ILE A 128 -14.75 -13.27 2.04
C ILE A 128 -15.98 -12.61 2.68
N THR A 129 -17.19 -13.07 2.35
CA THR A 129 -18.43 -12.53 2.92
C THR A 129 -18.57 -12.82 4.41
N PHE A 130 -17.92 -13.87 4.93
CA PHE A 130 -17.87 -14.12 6.37
C PHE A 130 -17.23 -12.97 7.14
N PHE A 131 -16.23 -12.29 6.55
CA PHE A 131 -15.55 -11.17 7.20
C PHE A 131 -16.28 -9.84 6.97
N ASN A 132 -16.64 -9.56 5.71
CA ASN A 132 -17.38 -8.36 5.33
C ASN A 132 -18.02 -8.55 3.94
N GLU A 133 -19.31 -8.24 3.81
CA GLU A 133 -20.06 -8.34 2.55
C GLU A 133 -19.55 -7.39 1.45
N ASP A 134 -18.91 -6.27 1.82
CA ASP A 134 -18.32 -5.29 0.90
C ASP A 134 -16.91 -5.68 0.42
N PHE A 135 -16.31 -6.72 1.01
CA PHE A 135 -14.97 -7.17 0.62
C PHE A 135 -15.03 -8.03 -0.63
N ASN A 136 -14.04 -7.87 -1.51
CA ASN A 136 -13.92 -8.66 -2.73
C ASN A 136 -12.83 -9.69 -2.60
N ALA A 137 -13.01 -10.82 -3.28
CA ALA A 137 -12.01 -11.86 -3.37
C ALA A 137 -11.83 -12.28 -4.82
N ALA A 138 -10.60 -12.54 -5.25
CA ALA A 138 -10.30 -12.96 -6.61
C ALA A 138 -9.22 -14.01 -6.64
N THR A 139 -9.20 -14.78 -7.72
CA THR A 139 -8.16 -15.75 -8.08
C THR A 139 -7.92 -15.68 -9.58
N SER A 140 -6.95 -16.42 -10.09
CA SER A 140 -6.76 -16.63 -11.54
C SER A 140 -5.93 -17.89 -11.79
N ASP A 141 -5.47 -18.10 -13.01
CA ASP A 141 -4.37 -19.04 -13.25
C ASP A 141 -3.07 -18.56 -12.59
N GLU A 142 -2.12 -19.49 -12.42
CA GLU A 142 -0.83 -19.21 -11.79
C GLU A 142 -0.05 -18.10 -12.50
N GLU A 143 -0.16 -18.00 -13.84
CA GLU A 143 0.54 -16.99 -14.63
C GLU A 143 0.06 -15.59 -14.26
N ASN A 144 -1.25 -15.37 -14.19
CA ASN A 144 -1.86 -14.10 -13.84
C ASN A 144 -1.63 -13.72 -12.38
N ILE A 145 -1.70 -14.69 -11.46
CA ILE A 145 -1.36 -14.49 -10.04
C ILE A 145 0.11 -14.07 -9.93
N HIS A 146 1.02 -14.77 -10.61
CA HIS A 146 2.45 -14.45 -10.59
C HIS A 146 2.75 -13.06 -11.15
N LYS A 147 2.06 -12.64 -12.23
CA LYS A 147 2.20 -11.30 -12.82
C LYS A 147 1.88 -10.18 -11.83
N ILE A 148 0.75 -10.26 -11.12
CA ILE A 148 0.38 -9.23 -10.17
C ILE A 148 1.25 -9.30 -8.90
N ALA A 149 1.53 -10.50 -8.39
CA ALA A 149 2.37 -10.71 -7.22
C ALA A 149 3.77 -10.10 -7.43
N THR A 150 4.40 -10.36 -8.57
CA THR A 150 5.72 -9.82 -8.93
C THR A 150 5.71 -8.29 -9.04
N GLN A 151 4.65 -7.71 -9.61
CA GLN A 151 4.57 -6.25 -9.74
C GLN A 151 4.44 -5.55 -8.39
N ILE A 152 3.74 -6.17 -7.45
CA ILE A 152 3.50 -5.67 -6.08
C ILE A 152 4.64 -6.03 -5.12
N GLY A 153 5.47 -7.01 -5.46
CA GLY A 153 6.57 -7.48 -4.60
C GLY A 153 6.14 -8.51 -3.56
N VAL A 154 5.11 -9.30 -3.88
CA VAL A 154 4.61 -10.40 -3.05
C VAL A 154 5.39 -11.67 -3.35
N ALA A 155 6.03 -12.22 -2.34
CA ALA A 155 6.55 -13.58 -2.38
C ALA A 155 5.49 -14.55 -1.85
N TYR A 156 5.31 -15.67 -2.55
CA TYR A 156 4.53 -16.81 -2.09
C TYR A 156 5.19 -18.13 -2.54
N TYR A 157 4.97 -19.19 -1.78
CA TYR A 157 5.51 -20.53 -2.02
C TYR A 157 4.49 -21.58 -1.60
N ILE A 158 4.07 -22.42 -2.55
CA ILE A 158 3.22 -23.57 -2.27
C ILE A 158 4.13 -24.72 -1.85
N ALA A 159 3.91 -25.30 -0.66
CA ALA A 159 4.73 -26.40 -0.18
C ALA A 159 4.62 -27.63 -1.10
N ASP A 160 5.72 -28.38 -1.24
CA ASP A 160 5.74 -29.63 -1.99
C ASP A 160 4.70 -30.61 -1.41
N HIS A 161 3.86 -31.14 -2.27
CA HIS A 161 2.78 -32.07 -1.92
C HIS A 161 2.58 -33.10 -3.03
N GLU A 162 1.98 -34.24 -2.68
CA GLU A 162 1.63 -35.24 -3.69
C GLU A 162 0.52 -34.73 -4.59
N LYS A 163 0.56 -35.09 -5.88
CA LYS A 163 -0.47 -34.65 -6.83
C LYS A 163 -1.86 -35.10 -6.37
N GLY A 164 -2.75 -34.14 -6.13
CA GLY A 164 -4.11 -34.39 -5.65
C GLY A 164 -4.25 -34.38 -4.12
N ASP A 165 -3.16 -34.20 -3.37
CA ASP A 165 -3.22 -33.87 -1.96
C ASP A 165 -3.61 -32.39 -1.80
N LEU A 166 -4.76 -32.14 -1.18
CA LEU A 166 -5.26 -30.79 -0.92
C LEU A 166 -4.83 -30.26 0.46
N ASN A 167 -4.04 -31.03 1.22
CA ASN A 167 -3.60 -30.69 2.57
C ASN A 167 -2.16 -30.12 2.60
N TYR A 168 -1.97 -28.97 1.96
CA TYR A 168 -0.70 -28.23 1.98
C TYR A 168 -0.87 -26.80 2.49
N ILE A 169 0.26 -26.20 2.87
CA ILE A 169 0.37 -24.81 3.31
C ILE A 169 0.97 -23.99 2.17
N VAL A 170 0.57 -22.73 2.09
CA VAL A 170 1.19 -21.75 1.20
C VAL A 170 1.83 -20.67 2.07
N ASP A 171 3.16 -20.53 1.99
CA ASP A 171 3.85 -19.39 2.57
C ASP A 171 3.54 -18.16 1.72
N HIS A 172 3.17 -17.05 2.32
CA HIS A 172 2.93 -15.81 1.59
C HIS A 172 3.26 -14.57 2.44
N THR A 173 3.52 -13.46 1.75
CA THR A 173 3.74 -12.17 2.41
C THR A 173 2.45 -11.71 3.11
N ALA A 174 2.53 -11.45 4.42
CA ALA A 174 1.40 -11.04 5.25
C ALA A 174 1.09 -9.53 5.23
N ALA A 175 1.56 -8.80 4.21
CA ALA A 175 1.39 -7.35 4.12
C ALA A 175 0.10 -6.98 3.37
N ILE A 176 -0.45 -5.80 3.68
CA ILE A 176 -1.56 -5.20 2.95
C ILE A 176 -0.98 -4.10 2.06
N PHE A 177 -1.26 -4.16 0.77
CA PHE A 177 -0.77 -3.19 -0.21
C PHE A 177 -1.85 -2.17 -0.54
N LEU A 178 -1.43 -0.94 -0.79
CA LEU A 178 -2.32 0.17 -1.07
C LEU A 178 -2.17 0.59 -2.53
N ILE A 179 -3.23 0.46 -3.32
CA ILE A 179 -3.34 1.01 -4.68
C ILE A 179 -4.11 2.32 -4.61
N ASN A 180 -3.59 3.36 -5.26
CA ASN A 180 -4.24 4.67 -5.34
C ASN A 180 -5.26 4.76 -6.49
N PRO A 181 -6.12 5.81 -6.52
CA PRO A 181 -7.10 6.03 -7.59
C PRO A 181 -6.51 6.13 -9.01
N GLN A 182 -5.20 6.35 -9.15
CA GLN A 182 -4.48 6.38 -10.42
C GLN A 182 -3.92 5.01 -10.82
N LYS A 183 -4.38 3.92 -10.17
CA LYS A 183 -4.00 2.53 -10.47
C LYS A 183 -2.52 2.24 -10.20
N LYS A 184 -1.93 2.94 -9.22
CA LYS A 184 -0.53 2.77 -8.84
C LYS A 184 -0.41 2.21 -7.44
N LEU A 185 0.50 1.27 -7.27
CA LEU A 185 0.99 0.82 -5.98
C LEU A 185 1.61 2.01 -5.25
N HIS A 186 0.97 2.42 -4.16
CA HIS A 186 1.21 3.68 -3.45
C HIS A 186 1.84 3.48 -2.08
N GLY A 187 1.54 2.37 -1.41
CA GLY A 187 2.13 2.08 -0.11
C GLY A 187 1.85 0.68 0.39
N ILE A 188 2.26 0.42 1.61
CA ILE A 188 2.17 -0.88 2.29
C ILE A 188 1.92 -0.69 3.78
N PHE A 189 1.09 -1.57 4.34
CA PHE A 189 0.96 -1.82 5.77
C PHE A 189 1.65 -3.15 6.08
N SER A 190 2.69 -3.11 6.90
CA SER A 190 3.43 -4.32 7.31
C SER A 190 2.75 -4.98 8.51
N SER A 191 2.73 -6.30 8.53
CA SER A 191 2.34 -7.07 9.72
C SER A 191 3.30 -6.81 10.90
N PRO A 192 2.84 -6.84 12.16
CA PRO A 192 1.46 -7.08 12.61
C PRO A 192 0.52 -5.91 12.32
N HIS A 193 -0.73 -6.24 11.99
CA HIS A 193 -1.77 -5.26 11.66
C HIS A 193 -2.54 -4.86 12.92
N GLU A 194 -2.70 -3.55 13.12
CA GLU A 194 -3.45 -2.98 14.25
C GLU A 194 -4.57 -2.09 13.71
N ALA A 195 -5.82 -2.52 13.85
CA ALA A 195 -6.96 -1.85 13.21
C ALA A 195 -7.07 -0.34 13.49
N ASN A 196 -6.81 0.10 14.72
CA ASN A 196 -6.84 1.52 15.09
C ASN A 196 -5.77 2.33 14.35
N ALA A 197 -4.56 1.78 14.21
CA ALA A 197 -3.46 2.46 13.54
C ALA A 197 -3.71 2.57 12.03
N ILE A 198 -4.18 1.48 11.41
CA ILE A 198 -4.55 1.46 10.00
C ILE A 198 -5.69 2.44 9.73
N ALA A 199 -6.75 2.43 10.55
CA ALA A 199 -7.89 3.33 10.38
C ALA A 199 -7.47 4.81 10.50
N THR A 200 -6.60 5.13 11.46
CA THR A 200 -6.07 6.49 11.64
C THR A 200 -5.29 6.96 10.42
N ASP A 201 -4.42 6.12 9.87
CA ASP A 201 -3.62 6.47 8.69
C ASP A 201 -4.47 6.56 7.42
N LEU A 202 -5.47 5.68 7.26
CA LEU A 202 -6.43 5.76 6.18
C LEU A 202 -7.29 7.02 6.26
N ASP A 203 -7.79 7.40 7.44
CA ASP A 203 -8.55 8.65 7.59
C ASP A 203 -7.70 9.88 7.24
N LYS A 204 -6.41 9.90 7.61
CA LYS A 204 -5.47 10.95 7.17
C LYS A 204 -5.29 10.95 5.65
N LEU A 205 -5.07 9.78 5.07
CA LEU A 205 -4.88 9.62 3.62
C LEU A 205 -6.11 10.06 2.82
N LEU A 206 -7.31 9.68 3.28
CA LEU A 206 -8.58 9.96 2.59
C LEU A 206 -9.03 11.42 2.75
N SER A 207 -8.56 12.10 3.80
CA SER A 207 -8.82 13.53 4.02
C SER A 207 -7.80 14.45 3.36
N ALA A 208 -6.60 13.94 3.06
CA ALA A 208 -5.63 14.64 2.24
C ALA A 208 -6.21 14.83 0.83
N LYS A 209 -6.56 16.08 0.50
CA LYS A 209 -7.13 16.44 -0.81
C LYS A 209 -6.29 15.85 -1.94
N SER A 210 -6.96 15.13 -2.84
CA SER A 210 -6.43 14.71 -4.14
C SER A 210 -6.46 15.86 -5.13
#